data_AF-A0A8C5RNV3-F1
#
_entry.id   AF-A0A8C5RNV3-F1
#
_cell.length_a   1.000
_cell.length_b   1.000
_cell.length_c   1.000
_cell.angle_alpha   90.00
_cell.angle_beta   90.00
_cell.angle_gamma   90.00
#
_symmetry.space_group_name_H-M   'P 1'
#
loop_
_entity.id
_entity.type
_entity.pdbx_description
1 polymer ?
#
loop_
_entity_poly.entity_id
_entity_poly.type
_entity_poly.pdbx_seq_one_letter_code
_entity_poly.pdbx_strand_id
1 'polypeptide(L)'
;PYFPFFHRVFLVRDSQSNPKTFVLSLSHGLKIKHFQIVPLEEEGKFFYTLDDGHTRFSDLIQLVEFYQLNKGILPCKLKHYCSRIAL
;
A
#
# COMPACT_ATOMS: atom_id res chain seq x y z
N PRO A 1 -26.72 9.08 -4.89
CA PRO A 1 -26.29 7.96 -4.02
C PRO A 1 -24.82 8.13 -3.59
N TYR A 2 -24.59 8.86 -2.51
CA TYR A 2 -23.27 8.88 -1.84
C TYR A 2 -23.14 7.57 -1.09
N PHE A 3 -22.24 6.67 -1.51
CA PHE A 3 -21.90 5.46 -0.76
C PHE A 3 -21.06 5.86 0.46
N PRO A 4 -21.62 5.88 1.68
CA PRO A 4 -20.93 6.43 2.86
C PRO A 4 -19.95 5.42 3.51
N PHE A 5 -19.72 4.25 2.90
CA PHE A 5 -19.03 3.13 3.55
C PHE A 5 -17.59 2.86 3.09
N PHE A 6 -17.07 3.49 2.03
CA PHE A 6 -15.72 3.20 1.51
C PHE A 6 -14.64 4.19 1.98
N HIS A 7 -14.75 4.75 3.19
CA HIS A 7 -13.68 5.56 3.76
C HIS A 7 -12.54 4.66 4.25
N ARG A 8 -11.30 4.91 3.80
CA ARG A 8 -10.07 4.20 4.23
C ARG A 8 -9.97 2.77 3.71
N VAL A 9 -10.48 2.57 2.50
CA VAL A 9 -10.37 1.31 1.77
C VAL A 9 -9.05 1.28 1.02
N PHE A 10 -8.35 0.15 1.07
CA PHE A 10 -7.08 -0.02 0.39
C PHE A 10 -6.99 -1.35 -0.33
N LEU A 11 -6.12 -1.41 -1.35
CA LEU A 11 -5.71 -2.64 -2.01
C LEU A 11 -4.24 -2.55 -2.41
N VAL A 12 -3.56 -3.69 -2.43
CA VAL A 12 -2.23 -3.85 -2.99
C VAL A 12 -2.35 -4.61 -4.30
N ARG A 13 -1.75 -4.07 -5.36
CA ARG A 13 -1.78 -4.66 -6.71
C ARG A 13 -0.39 -4.62 -7.34
N ASP A 14 -0.17 -5.47 -8.32
CA ASP A 14 1.00 -5.39 -9.20
C ASP A 14 0.98 -4.07 -9.99
N SER A 15 2.15 -3.47 -10.16
CA SER A 15 2.30 -2.31 -11.02
C SER A 15 2.18 -2.71 -12.49
N GLN A 16 1.33 -2.01 -13.23
CA GLN A 16 1.16 -2.24 -14.67
C GLN A 16 2.29 -1.62 -15.51
N SER A 17 2.95 -0.58 -14.99
CA SER A 17 4.00 0.15 -15.70
C SER A 17 5.41 -0.33 -15.35
N ASN A 18 5.63 -0.79 -14.12
CA ASN A 18 6.95 -1.21 -13.63
C ASN A 18 6.94 -2.69 -13.23
N PRO A 19 7.52 -3.58 -14.06
CA PRO A 19 7.67 -4.98 -13.71
C PRO A 19 8.39 -5.13 -12.36
N LYS A 20 7.91 -6.05 -11.51
CA LYS A 20 8.45 -6.34 -10.16
C LYS A 20 8.20 -5.30 -9.07
N THR A 21 7.31 -4.34 -9.29
CA THR A 21 6.89 -3.39 -8.23
C THR A 21 5.41 -3.56 -7.89
N PHE A 22 5.04 -3.16 -6.68
CA PHE A 22 3.66 -3.19 -6.22
C PHE A 22 3.14 -1.76 -6.04
N VAL A 23 1.82 -1.60 -5.99
CA VAL A 23 1.16 -0.32 -5.75
C VAL A 23 0.10 -0.49 -4.68
N LEU A 24 0.22 0.29 -3.60
CA LEU A 24 -0.82 0.47 -2.61
C LEU A 24 -1.77 1.57 -3.08
N SER A 25 -3.03 1.23 -3.32
CA SER A 25 -4.07 2.20 -3.67
C SER A 25 -4.99 2.41 -2.47
N LEU A 26 -5.13 3.65 -2.02
CA LEU A 26 -5.89 4.03 -0.82
C LEU A 26 -6.98 5.06 -1.18
N SER A 27 -8.23 4.76 -0.83
CA SER A 27 -9.37 5.67 -0.92
C SER A 27 -9.56 6.42 0.39
N HIS A 28 -9.45 7.76 0.34
CA HIS A 28 -9.70 8.63 1.48
C HIS A 28 -10.33 9.95 1.04
N GLY A 29 -11.54 10.25 1.55
CA GLY A 29 -12.22 11.52 1.31
C GLY A 29 -12.55 11.77 -0.16
N LEU A 30 -13.14 10.78 -0.84
CA LEU A 30 -13.47 10.81 -2.28
C LEU A 30 -12.27 10.93 -3.23
N LYS A 31 -11.03 10.86 -2.71
CA LYS A 31 -9.80 10.84 -3.50
C LYS A 31 -9.10 9.49 -3.36
N ILE A 32 -8.60 8.98 -4.48
CA ILE A 32 -7.74 7.81 -4.52
C ILE A 32 -6.29 8.30 -4.58
N LYS A 33 -5.44 7.77 -3.70
CA LYS A 33 -3.99 7.97 -3.73
C LYS A 33 -3.30 6.65 -4.03
N HIS A 34 -2.28 6.70 -4.87
CA HIS A 34 -1.47 5.54 -5.22
C HIS A 34 -0.06 5.76 -4.69
N PHE A 35 0.45 4.77 -3.96
CA PHE A 35 1.79 4.75 -3.41
C PHE A 35 2.54 3.57 -4.01
N GLN A 36 3.69 3.84 -4.62
CA GLN A 36 4.50 2.81 -5.20
C GLN A 36 5.29 2.10 -4.09
N ILE A 37 5.22 0.78 -4.10
CA ILE A 37 6.03 -0.08 -3.26
C ILE A 37 7.16 -0.60 -4.13
N VAL A 38 8.37 -0.17 -3.82
CA VAL A 38 9.57 -0.53 -4.58
C VAL A 38 10.40 -1.57 -3.81
N PRO A 39 10.96 -2.56 -4.52
CA PRO A 39 11.95 -3.43 -3.93
C PRO A 39 13.27 -2.67 -3.73
N LEU A 40 13.96 -2.97 -2.64
CA LEU A 40 15.31 -2.53 -2.32
C LEU A 40 16.18 -3.75 -2.06
N GLU A 41 17.45 -3.69 -2.45
CA GLU A 41 18.44 -4.68 -2.09
C GLU A 41 19.49 -4.03 -1.18
N GLU A 42 19.71 -4.61 -0.01
CA GLU A 42 20.67 -4.13 0.97
C GLU A 42 21.40 -5.33 1.57
N GLU A 43 22.73 -5.37 1.44
CA GLU A 43 23.58 -6.48 1.91
C GLU A 43 23.13 -7.87 1.38
N GLY A 44 22.63 -7.93 0.15
CA GLY A 44 22.12 -9.16 -0.48
C GLY A 44 20.76 -9.63 0.04
N LYS A 45 20.06 -8.82 0.84
CA LYS A 45 18.68 -9.05 1.29
C LYS A 45 17.72 -8.14 0.55
N PHE A 46 16.55 -8.68 0.21
CA PHE A 46 15.47 -7.93 -0.44
C PHE A 46 14.48 -7.39 0.59
N PHE A 47 14.11 -6.13 0.41
CA PHE A 47 13.11 -5.43 1.21
C PHE A 47 12.12 -4.70 0.30
N TYR A 48 10.99 -4.32 0.87
CA TYR A 48 10.00 -3.44 0.27
C TYR A 48 9.93 -2.14 1.05
N THR A 49 9.82 -1.02 0.33
CA THR A 49 9.60 0.29 0.92
C THR A 49 8.50 1.04 0.18
N LEU A 50 7.87 1.98 0.87
CA LEU A 50 6.85 2.89 0.34
C LEU A 50 7.30 4.36 0.45
N ASP A 51 8.36 4.62 1.22
CA ASP A 51 8.87 5.93 1.61
C ASP A 51 10.38 6.05 1.36
N ASP A 52 10.82 5.62 0.16
CA ASP A 52 12.20 5.78 -0.32
C ASP A 52 13.28 5.18 0.60
N GLY A 53 12.94 4.08 1.28
CA GLY A 53 13.86 3.32 2.13
C GLY A 53 13.90 3.75 3.59
N HIS A 54 13.12 4.76 4.00
CA HIS A 54 13.00 5.13 5.41
C HIS A 54 12.40 4.00 6.26
N THR A 55 11.33 3.38 5.78
CA THR A 55 10.77 2.14 6.34
C THR A 55 10.98 0.98 5.36
N ARG A 56 11.44 -0.14 5.90
CA ARG A 56 11.81 -1.34 5.16
C ARG A 56 11.08 -2.54 5.74
N PHE A 57 10.54 -3.37 4.86
CA PHE A 57 9.77 -4.56 5.23
C PHE A 57 10.27 -5.75 4.44
N SER A 58 10.37 -6.93 5.06
CA SER A 58 10.80 -8.15 4.34
C SER A 58 9.77 -8.63 3.32
N ASP A 59 8.50 -8.34 3.57
CA ASP A 59 7.38 -8.78 2.74
C ASP A 59 6.24 -7.75 2.77
N LEU A 60 5.28 -7.92 1.85
CA LEU A 60 4.12 -7.02 1.73
C LEU A 60 3.14 -7.14 2.90
N ILE A 61 3.11 -8.28 3.60
CA ILE A 61 2.18 -8.50 4.72
C ILE A 61 2.61 -7.62 5.88
N GLN A 62 3.89 -7.65 6.25
CA GLN A 62 4.46 -6.78 7.31
C GLN A 62 4.28 -5.30 6.98
N LEU A 63 4.48 -4.92 5.72
CA LEU A 63 4.23 -3.54 5.27
C LEU A 63 2.78 -3.14 5.56
N VAL A 64 1.81 -3.97 5.17
CA VAL A 64 0.39 -3.71 5.38
C VAL A 64 0.06 -3.64 6.87
N GLU A 65 0.51 -4.61 7.67
CA GLU A 65 0.29 -4.64 9.12
C GLU A 65 0.85 -3.39 9.80
N PHE A 66 2.06 -2.97 9.42
CA PHE A 66 2.66 -1.74 9.93
C PHE A 66 1.79 -0.53 9.61
N TYR A 67 1.30 -0.39 8.38
CA TYR A 67 0.46 0.75 7.97
C TYR A 67 -1.01 0.67 8.43
N GLN A 68 -1.45 -0.50 8.91
CA GLN A 68 -2.71 -0.64 9.65
C GLN A 68 -2.60 -0.07 11.06
N LEU A 69 -1.44 -0.26 11.71
CA LEU A 69 -1.19 0.22 13.07
C LEU A 69 -0.65 1.67 13.09
N ASN A 70 0.13 2.05 12.09
CA ASN A 70 0.85 3.30 11.99
C ASN A 70 0.42 4.08 10.74
N LYS A 71 0.29 5.41 10.86
CA LYS A 71 -0.04 6.25 9.70
C LYS A 71 1.16 6.36 8.73
N GLY A 72 2.37 6.50 9.27
CA GLY A 72 3.56 6.82 8.48
C GLY A 72 3.32 7.99 7.53
N ILE A 73 3.74 7.83 6.27
CA ILE A 73 3.54 8.82 5.20
C ILE A 73 2.13 8.81 4.57
N LEU A 74 1.27 7.86 4.94
CA LEU A 74 -0.09 7.75 4.38
C LEU A 74 -1.01 8.84 4.93
N PRO A 75 -2.07 9.25 4.22
CA PRO A 75 -3.03 10.22 4.73
C PRO A 75 -3.81 9.69 5.95
N CYS A 76 -3.97 8.37 6.07
CA CYS A 76 -4.63 7.70 7.19
C CYS A 76 -4.13 6.25 7.29
N LYS A 77 -4.34 5.62 8.45
CA LYS A 77 -4.07 4.19 8.66
C LYS A 77 -4.94 3.34 7.75
N LEU A 78 -4.39 2.22 7.30
CA LEU A 78 -5.12 1.21 6.54
C LEU A 78 -6.18 0.57 7.45
N LYS A 79 -7.42 0.46 6.97
CA LYS A 79 -8.51 -0.14 7.74
C LYS A 79 -9.23 -1.25 6.99
N HIS A 80 -9.76 -0.92 5.82
CA HIS A 80 -10.65 -1.83 5.10
C HIS A 80 -9.92 -2.35 3.87
N TYR A 81 -9.48 -3.61 3.92
CA TYR A 81 -8.90 -4.26 2.75
C TYR A 81 -10.01 -4.55 1.74
N CYS A 82 -9.84 -4.09 0.50
CA CYS A 82 -10.71 -4.48 -0.60
C CYS A 82 -10.24 -5.85 -1.12
N SER A 83 -10.98 -6.91 -0.79
CA SER A 83 -10.77 -8.22 -1.41
C SER A 83 -10.96 -8.09 -2.92
N ARG A 84 -9.98 -8.55 -3.70
CA ARG A 84 -10.02 -8.57 -5.17
C ARG A 84 -11.42 -8.92 -5.66
N ILE A 85 -12.07 -7.98 -6.34
CA ILE A 85 -13.13 -8.35 -7.28
C ILE A 85 -12.36 -8.80 -8.51
N ALA A 86 -12.31 -10.12 -8.74
CA ALA A 86 -12.04 -10.63 -10.08
C ALA A 86 -13.22 -10.17 -10.95
N LEU A 87 -13.00 -9.15 -11.76
CA LEU A 87 -13.89 -8.79 -12.87
C LEU A 87 -13.48 -9.59 -14.10
#